data_AF-A0A0R2EWJ6-F1
#
_entry.id   AF-A0A0R2EWJ6-F1
#
_cell.length_a   1.000
_cell.length_b   1.000
_cell.length_c   1.000
_cell.angle_alpha   90.00
_cell.angle_beta   90.00
_cell.angle_gamma   90.00
#
_symmetry.space_group_name_H-M   'P 1'
#
loop_
_entity.id
_entity.type
_entity.pdbx_description
1 polymer ?
#
loop_
_entity_poly.entity_id
_entity_poly.type
_entity_poly.pdbx_seq_one_letter_code
_entity_poly.pdbx_strand_id
1 'polypeptide(L)'
;MADEPTTYTLNVYKKDDLKTVIGTGTDTDAKAAITGLTAGTVVADGDYVATHVDPTGVQDESEAEPVPGFTVPKQKAPAPTNLKSTPTADGATITAG
;
A
#
# COMPACT_ATOMS: atom_id res chain seq x y z
N MET A 1 -10.11 -32.17 -20.36
CA MET A 1 -10.22 -31.05 -19.42
C MET A 1 -8.85 -30.43 -19.35
N ALA A 2 -8.70 -29.15 -19.71
CA ALA A 2 -7.51 -28.42 -19.32
C ALA A 2 -7.53 -28.33 -17.80
N ASP A 3 -6.41 -28.63 -17.14
CA ASP A 3 -6.26 -28.34 -15.71
C ASP A 3 -6.46 -26.84 -15.53
N GLU A 4 -7.33 -26.44 -14.61
CA GLU A 4 -7.35 -25.07 -14.10
C GLU A 4 -5.92 -24.75 -13.62
N PRO A 5 -5.36 -23.57 -13.94
CA PRO A 5 -4.05 -23.20 -13.41
C PRO A 5 -4.14 -23.25 -11.89
N THR A 6 -3.24 -24.01 -11.27
CA THR A 6 -3.28 -24.25 -9.82
C THR A 6 -2.90 -23.01 -8.99
N THR A 7 -2.53 -21.90 -9.66
CA THR A 7 -2.20 -20.60 -9.07
C THR A 7 -2.42 -19.46 -10.09
N TYR A 8 -3.15 -18.41 -9.73
CA TYR A 8 -3.20 -17.15 -10.50
C TYR A 8 -2.21 -16.10 -9.97
N THR A 9 -1.86 -15.15 -10.84
CA THR A 9 -1.13 -13.93 -10.46
C THR A 9 -2.15 -12.83 -10.14
N LEU A 10 -2.02 -12.22 -8.96
CA LEU A 10 -2.83 -11.08 -8.54
C LEU A 10 -2.14 -9.79 -8.98
N ASN A 11 -2.70 -9.09 -9.96
CA ASN A 11 -2.23 -7.78 -10.37
C ASN A 11 -3.11 -6.69 -9.78
N VAL A 12 -2.50 -5.56 -9.42
CA VAL A 12 -3.18 -4.35 -8.97
C VAL A 12 -2.80 -3.20 -9.90
N TYR A 13 -3.81 -2.41 -10.26
CA TYR A 13 -3.71 -1.28 -11.20
C TYR A 13 -4.36 -0.04 -10.61
N LYS A 14 -4.01 1.13 -11.16
CA LYS A 14 -4.87 2.31 -11.02
C LYS A 14 -6.12 2.13 -11.86
N LYS A 15 -7.27 2.56 -11.34
CA LYS A 15 -8.55 2.45 -12.06
C LYS A 15 -8.49 3.03 -13.49
N ASP A 16 -7.80 4.15 -13.66
CA ASP A 16 -7.69 4.85 -14.94
C ASP A 16 -6.53 4.34 -15.83
N ASP A 17 -5.73 3.39 -15.34
CA ASP A 17 -4.60 2.80 -16.07
C ASP A 17 -4.46 1.30 -15.75
N LEU A 18 -5.19 0.49 -16.52
CA LEU A 18 -5.13 -0.98 -16.46
C LEU A 18 -3.94 -1.57 -17.24
N LYS A 19 -3.00 -0.74 -17.74
CA LYS A 19 -1.82 -1.21 -18.46
C LYS A 19 -0.59 -1.24 -17.57
N THR A 20 -0.56 -0.41 -16.53
CA THR A 20 0.56 -0.31 -15.61
C THR A 20 0.24 -1.04 -14.31
N VAL A 21 0.83 -2.21 -14.13
CA VAL A 21 0.76 -2.94 -12.87
C VAL A 21 1.55 -2.17 -11.80
N ILE A 22 0.91 -1.86 -10.67
CA ILE A 22 1.49 -1.13 -9.54
C ILE A 22 1.71 -2.00 -8.30
N GLY A 23 1.20 -3.22 -8.33
CA GLY A 23 1.39 -4.24 -7.31
C GLY A 23 1.15 -5.61 -7.91
N THR A 24 2.00 -6.57 -7.57
CA THR A 24 1.91 -7.96 -8.03
C THR A 24 1.94 -8.90 -6.85
N GLY A 25 1.17 -9.98 -6.93
CA GLY A 25 1.10 -11.06 -5.95
C GLY A 25 0.85 -12.41 -6.62
N THR A 26 0.88 -13.47 -5.83
CA THR A 26 0.39 -14.80 -6.25
C THR A 26 -0.75 -15.22 -5.34
N ASP A 27 -1.66 -16.06 -5.84
CA ASP A 27 -2.71 -16.65 -5.00
C ASP A 27 -2.15 -17.42 -3.80
N THR A 28 -0.99 -18.06 -3.99
CA THR A 28 -0.30 -18.79 -2.92
C THR A 28 0.14 -17.86 -1.79
N ASP A 29 0.58 -16.65 -2.14
CA ASP A 29 1.01 -15.63 -1.20
C ASP A 29 -0.14 -14.79 -0.64
N ALA A 30 -1.30 -14.82 -1.30
CA ALA A 30 -2.53 -14.07 -1.00
C ALA A 30 -2.29 -12.58 -0.71
N LYS A 31 -1.28 -11.98 -1.34
CA LYS A 31 -0.87 -10.59 -1.10
C LYS A 31 -0.27 -9.96 -2.35
N ALA A 32 -0.71 -8.74 -2.66
CA ALA A 32 -0.03 -7.83 -3.58
C ALA A 32 0.34 -6.54 -2.81
N ALA A 33 1.55 -6.03 -3.05
CA ALA A 33 2.05 -4.84 -2.35
C ALA A 33 2.08 -3.63 -3.29
N ILE A 34 1.30 -2.60 -2.94
CA ILE A 34 1.42 -1.28 -3.56
C ILE A 34 2.49 -0.50 -2.81
N THR A 35 3.49 0.04 -3.51
CA THR A 35 4.62 0.78 -2.91
C THR A 35 4.74 2.20 -3.48
N GLY A 36 5.56 3.05 -2.85
CA GLY A 36 5.82 4.41 -3.34
C GLY A 36 4.73 5.44 -3.03
N LEU A 37 3.72 5.10 -2.22
CA LEU A 37 2.71 6.05 -1.77
C LEU A 37 3.24 6.94 -0.64
N THR A 38 2.91 8.22 -0.69
CA THR A 38 3.29 9.17 0.36
C THR A 38 2.61 8.84 1.69
N ALA A 39 3.32 9.03 2.80
CA ALA A 39 2.74 8.80 4.13
C ALA A 39 1.58 9.76 4.40
N GLY A 40 0.46 9.24 4.91
CA GLY A 40 -0.78 9.99 5.11
C GLY A 40 -1.68 10.10 3.87
N THR A 41 -1.33 9.45 2.76
CA THR A 41 -2.21 9.37 1.59
C THR A 41 -3.47 8.59 1.95
N VAL A 42 -4.62 9.14 1.62
CA VAL A 42 -5.91 8.44 1.67
C VAL A 42 -6.25 7.99 0.27
N VAL A 43 -6.51 6.70 0.13
CA VAL A 43 -6.93 6.03 -1.11
C VAL A 43 -8.40 5.66 -0.93
N ALA A 44 -9.24 6.13 -1.85
CA ALA A 44 -10.67 5.82 -1.80
C ALA A 44 -10.96 4.40 -2.34
N ASP A 45 -12.12 3.85 -1.97
CA ASP A 45 -12.59 2.59 -2.52
C ASP A 45 -12.63 2.64 -4.06
N GLY A 46 -11.98 1.66 -4.69
CA GLY A 46 -11.95 1.55 -6.15
C GLY A 46 -11.04 2.56 -6.86
N ASP A 47 -10.21 3.35 -6.17
CA ASP A 47 -9.12 4.11 -6.81
C ASP A 47 -8.09 3.16 -7.47
N TYR A 48 -7.96 1.97 -6.88
CA TYR A 48 -7.24 0.85 -7.45
C TYR A 48 -8.20 -0.30 -7.75
N VAL A 49 -7.83 -1.12 -8.73
CA VAL A 49 -8.54 -2.34 -9.08
C VAL A 49 -7.55 -3.50 -9.14
N ALA A 50 -8.05 -4.72 -8.97
CA ALA A 50 -7.26 -5.94 -9.05
C ALA A 50 -7.85 -6.94 -10.04
N THR A 51 -6.98 -7.73 -10.66
CA THR A 51 -7.34 -8.81 -11.58
C THR A 51 -6.53 -10.06 -11.27
N HIS A 52 -7.03 -11.21 -11.74
CA HIS A 52 -6.26 -12.44 -11.84
C HIS A 52 -5.77 -12.65 -13.27
N VAL A 53 -4.49 -12.97 -13.39
CA VAL A 53 -3.84 -13.35 -14.64
C VAL A 53 -3.40 -14.81 -14.55
N ASP A 54 -3.80 -15.61 -15.53
CA ASP A 54 -3.30 -16.97 -15.71
C ASP A 54 -1.86 -16.94 -16.26
N PRO A 55 -0.86 -17.38 -15.49
CA PRO A 55 0.53 -17.36 -15.93
C PRO A 55 0.80 -18.35 -17.08
N THR A 56 -0.10 -19.32 -17.30
CA THR A 56 0.02 -20.31 -18.39
C THR A 56 -0.55 -19.81 -19.72
N GLY A 57 -1.32 -18.71 -19.68
CA GLY A 57 -1.94 -18.10 -20.86
C GLY A 57 -3.07 -18.93 -21.48
N VAL A 58 -3.67 -19.85 -20.72
CA VAL A 58 -4.83 -20.63 -21.13
C VAL A 58 -6.12 -19.83 -20.96
N GLN A 59 -6.21 -19.03 -19.90
CA GLN A 59 -7.33 -18.13 -19.61
C GLN A 59 -6.96 -16.67 -19.86
N ASP A 60 -7.95 -15.90 -20.30
CA ASP A 60 -7.85 -14.44 -20.36
C ASP A 60 -7.80 -13.86 -18.93
N GLU A 61 -7.27 -12.64 -18.81
CA GLU A 61 -7.29 -11.89 -17.55
C GLU A 61 -8.73 -11.66 -17.07
N SER A 62 -8.95 -11.78 -15.75
CA SER A 62 -10.29 -11.64 -15.16
C SER A 62 -10.87 -10.23 -15.32
N GLU A 63 -12.16 -10.08 -15.03
CA GLU A 63 -12.74 -8.76 -14.76
C GLU A 63 -12.00 -8.07 -13.62
N ALA A 64 -11.92 -6.74 -13.69
CA ALA A 64 -11.25 -5.91 -12.70
C ALA A 64 -12.19 -5.59 -11.54
N GLU A 65 -11.78 -5.97 -10.34
CA GLU A 65 -12.56 -5.76 -9.11
C GLU A 65 -11.98 -4.59 -8.29
N PRO A 66 -12.84 -3.75 -7.67
CA PRO A 66 -12.38 -2.60 -6.90
C PRO A 66 -11.64 -3.04 -5.62
N VAL A 67 -10.46 -2.45 -5.40
CA VAL A 67 -9.72 -2.61 -4.15
C VAL A 67 -10.36 -1.71 -3.07
N PRO A 68 -10.63 -2.24 -1.86
CA PRO A 68 -11.08 -1.42 -0.74
C PRO A 68 -10.11 -0.28 -0.42
N GLY A 69 -10.66 0.87 -0.04
CA GLY A 69 -9.91 2.06 0.32
C GLY A 69 -9.04 1.83 1.55
N PHE A 70 -7.93 2.56 1.62
CA PHE A 70 -7.00 2.48 2.73
C PHE A 70 -6.28 3.80 2.97
N THR A 71 -5.69 3.94 4.16
CA THR A 71 -4.86 5.10 4.50
C THR A 71 -3.42 4.63 4.73
N VAL A 72 -2.48 5.27 4.04
CA VAL A 72 -1.05 5.04 4.26
C VAL A 72 -0.66 5.64 5.61
N PRO A 73 -0.18 4.84 6.58
CA PRO A 73 0.09 5.34 7.92
C PRO A 73 1.20 6.39 7.91
N LYS A 74 1.03 7.45 8.71
CA LYS A 74 2.12 8.39 8.99
C LYS A 74 3.11 7.75 9.96
N GLN A 75 4.40 7.89 9.68
CA GLN A 75 5.44 7.54 10.64
C GLN A 75 5.41 8.53 11.81
N LYS A 76 5.62 8.03 13.03
CA LYS A 76 5.77 8.90 14.20
C LYS A 76 7.10 9.65 14.09
N ALA A 77 7.10 10.93 14.46
CA ALA A 77 8.34 11.64 14.66
C ALA A 77 9.19 10.93 15.73
N PRO A 78 10.53 10.93 15.62
CA PRO A 78 11.38 10.45 16.70
C PRO A 78 11.04 11.16 18.01
N ALA A 79 11.13 10.42 19.12
CA ALA A 79 11.00 11.04 20.42
C ALA A 79 12.11 12.10 20.61
N PRO A 80 11.82 13.25 21.23
CA PRO A 80 12.85 14.25 21.50
C PRO A 80 13.92 13.66 22.42
N THR A 81 15.18 13.90 22.07
CA THR A 81 16.36 13.44 22.83
C THR A 81 16.96 14.56 23.67
N ASN A 82 17.70 14.19 24.71
CA ASN A 82 18.50 15.11 25.55
C ASN A 82 17.73 16.32 26.07
N LEU A 83 16.52 16.08 26.57
CA LEU A 83 15.69 17.14 27.15
C LEU A 83 16.44 17.85 28.29
N LYS A 84 16.57 19.17 28.17
CA LYS A 84 17.09 20.04 29.22
C LYS A 84 16.09 21.15 29.51
N SER A 85 15.94 21.45 30.79
CA SER A 85 15.12 22.57 31.27
C SER A 85 16.01 23.62 31.92
N THR A 86 15.85 24.89 31.53
CA THR A 86 16.50 26.03 32.16
C THR A 86 15.43 26.93 32.80
N PRO A 87 15.40 27.05 34.13
CA PRO A 87 14.45 27.93 34.82
C PRO A 87 14.58 29.40 34.38
N THR A 88 13.46 30.10 34.28
CA THR A 88 13.35 31.54 34.06
C THR A 88 12.67 32.19 35.28
N ALA A 89 12.54 33.53 35.29
CA ALA A 89 11.89 34.24 36.38
C ALA A 89 10.39 33.92 36.53
N ASP A 90 9.74 33.41 35.48
CA ASP A 90 8.30 33.07 35.48
C ASP A 90 8.00 31.62 35.03
N GLY A 91 9.03 30.78 34.80
CA GLY A 91 8.84 29.47 34.17
C GLY A 91 10.12 28.72 33.86
N ALA A 92 10.17 28.06 32.70
CA ALA A 92 11.35 27.34 32.21
C ALA A 92 11.39 27.29 30.68
N THR A 93 12.59 27.34 30.11
CA THR A 93 12.84 27.01 28.70
C THR A 93 13.21 25.54 28.57
N ILE A 94 12.58 24.82 27.65
CA ILE A 94 12.87 23.41 27.36
C ILE A 94 13.58 23.31 26.01
N THR A 95 14.74 22.65 25.98
CA THR A 95 15.50 22.36 24.75
C THR A 95 15.60 20.85 24.52
N ALA A 96 15.60 20.42 23.26
CA ALA A 96 15.86 19.06 22.82
C ALA A 96 16.98 19.07 21.76
N GLY A 97 17.76 17.99 21.66
CA GLY A 97 18.90 17.87 20.72
C GLY A 97 19.80 16.69 21.05
#